data_AF-A0A937R0U2-F1
#
_entry.id   AF-A0A937R0U2-F1
#
_cell.length_a   1.000
_cell.length_b   1.000
_cell.length_c   1.000
_cell.angle_alpha   90.00
_cell.angle_beta   90.00
_cell.angle_gamma   90.00
#
_symmetry.space_group_name_H-M   'P 1'
#
loop_
_entity.id
_entity.type
_entity.pdbx_description
1 polymer ?
#
loop_
_entity_poly.entity_id
_entity_poly.type
_entity_poly.pdbx_seq_one_letter_code
_entity_poly.pdbx_strand_id
1 'polypeptide(L)'
;MIKNFETVKKELKELAGVLNAFKSEAVQLRIVELILDSSVFQGDKIPAKDRVSQKPSRKKPKAATKSANVAANKGKKKITAAGTGAVATVSKLAEGDFFSKPRTINDIIQHCSTNFARNFKANEFSSKLSRMVRNGELTRKKNADNQYEYTKA
;
A
#
# COMPACT_ATOMS: atom_id res chain seq x y z
N MET A 1 26.35 34.63 -5.82
CA MET A 1 25.91 34.53 -4.41
C MET A 1 24.45 34.10 -4.42
N ILE A 2 24.09 33.00 -3.75
CA ILE A 2 22.71 32.51 -3.72
C ILE A 2 21.87 33.59 -3.01
N LYS A 3 20.95 34.24 -3.73
CA LYS A 3 20.23 35.44 -3.27
C LYS A 3 19.36 35.21 -2.02
N ASN A 4 19.16 33.94 -1.63
CA ASN A 4 18.32 33.51 -0.51
C ASN A 4 19.10 32.69 0.53
N PHE A 5 20.43 32.77 0.55
CA PHE A 5 21.23 31.93 1.43
C PHE A 5 20.92 32.17 2.92
N GLU A 6 20.75 33.42 3.32
CA GLU A 6 20.46 33.76 4.72
C GLU A 6 19.05 33.32 5.15
N THR A 7 18.06 33.42 4.27
CA THR A 7 16.69 32.98 4.56
C THR A 7 16.62 31.46 4.68
N VAL A 8 17.21 30.72 3.74
CA VAL A 8 17.28 29.25 3.79
C VAL A 8 18.04 28.78 5.04
N LYS A 9 19.13 29.47 5.42
CA LYS A 9 19.86 29.17 6.64
C LYS A 9 19.00 29.37 7.90
N LYS A 10 18.17 30.40 7.94
CA LYS A 10 17.24 30.66 9.05
C LYS A 10 16.18 29.56 9.15
N GLU A 11 15.54 29.22 8.03
CA GLU A 11 14.53 28.15 7.94
C GLU A 11 15.08 26.79 8.35
N LEU A 12 16.28 26.43 7.89
CA LEU A 12 16.95 25.19 8.29
C LEU A 12 17.27 25.15 9.78
N LYS A 13 17.63 26.29 10.38
CA LYS A 13 17.92 26.39 11.82
C LYS A 13 16.66 26.22 12.67
N GLU A 14 15.54 26.79 12.23
CA GLU A 14 14.23 26.61 12.89
C GLU A 14 13.75 25.16 12.78
N LEU A 15 13.87 24.56 11.59
CA LEU A 15 13.51 23.16 11.34
C LEU A 15 14.37 22.18 12.15
N ALA A 16 15.67 22.44 12.28
CA ALA A 16 16.55 21.66 13.14
C ALA A 16 16.13 21.71 14.63
N GLY A 17 15.66 22.87 15.10
CA GLY A 17 15.13 23.01 16.47
C GLY A 17 13.88 22.16 16.70
N VAL A 18 12.95 22.18 15.75
CA VAL A 18 11.72 21.37 15.83
C VAL A 18 12.02 19.87 15.71
N LEU A 19 12.94 19.47 14.83
CA LEU A 19 13.37 18.07 14.70
C LEU A 19 14.03 17.56 15.99
N ASN A 20 14.92 18.35 16.58
CA ASN A 20 15.60 17.96 17.81
C ASN A 20 14.66 17.87 19.03
N ALA A 21 13.46 18.45 18.98
CA ALA A 21 12.45 18.29 20.03
C ALA A 21 11.91 16.85 20.11
N PHE A 22 12.01 16.07 19.03
CA PHE A 22 11.65 14.65 19.04
C PHE A 22 12.77 13.84 19.71
N LYS A 23 12.45 13.10 20.78
CA LYS A 23 13.42 12.27 21.53
C LYS A 23 13.94 11.05 20.75
N SER A 24 13.30 10.70 19.64
CA SER A 24 13.64 9.51 18.86
C SER A 24 14.33 9.89 17.55
N GLU A 25 15.57 9.45 17.40
CA GLU A 25 16.37 9.64 16.18
C GLU A 25 15.69 9.03 14.95
N ALA A 26 15.10 7.84 15.09
CA ALA A 26 14.37 7.20 13.99
C ALA A 26 13.18 8.05 13.52
N VAL A 27 12.50 8.75 14.44
CA VAL A 27 11.41 9.68 14.09
C VAL A 27 11.96 10.91 13.39
N GLN A 28 13.07 11.47 13.85
CA GLN A 28 13.73 12.60 13.21
C GLN A 28 14.10 12.29 11.75
N LEU A 29 14.76 11.15 11.51
CA LEU A 29 15.16 10.71 10.18
C LEU A 29 13.96 10.52 9.26
N ARG A 30 12.86 9.96 9.79
CA ARG A 30 11.65 9.71 9.00
C ARG A 30 10.95 11.00 8.56
N ILE A 31 10.98 12.03 9.42
CA ILE A 31 10.43 13.35 9.09
C ILE A 31 11.29 14.04 8.03
N VAL A 32 12.62 13.95 8.16
CA VAL A 32 13.56 14.51 7.16
C VAL A 32 13.33 13.85 5.79
N GLU A 33 13.24 12.53 5.73
CA GLU A 33 12.92 11.80 4.49
C GLU A 33 11.61 12.27 3.86
N LEU A 34 10.54 12.41 4.65
CA LEU A 34 9.23 12.84 4.15
C LEU A 34 9.26 14.25 3.56
N ILE A 35 9.99 15.17 4.18
CA ILE A 35 10.13 16.55 3.70
C ILE A 35 10.95 16.59 2.41
N LEU A 36 12.07 15.88 2.34
CA LEU A 36 12.87 15.83 1.12
C LEU A 36 12.13 15.13 -0.02
N ASP A 37 11.40 14.05 0.22
CA ASP A 37 10.57 13.37 -0.79
C ASP A 37 9.46 14.29 -1.32
N SER A 38 8.90 15.15 -0.46
CA SER A 38 7.89 16.13 -0.87
C SER A 38 8.48 17.28 -1.72
N SER A 39 9.78 17.54 -1.61
CA SER A 39 10.47 18.62 -2.34
C SER A 39 10.85 18.27 -3.79
N VAL A 40 10.62 17.03 -4.23
CA VAL A 40 10.93 16.59 -5.61
C VAL A 40 9.85 17.04 -6.63
N PHE A 41 8.79 17.74 -6.21
CA PHE A 41 7.65 18.07 -7.09
C PHE A 41 7.20 19.53 -7.15
N GLN A 42 8.07 20.49 -6.85
CA GLN A 42 7.83 21.89 -7.23
C GLN A 42 9.01 22.46 -8.02
N GLY A 43 9.14 21.98 -9.25
CA GLY A 43 9.97 22.57 -10.30
C GLY A 43 9.29 22.31 -11.64
N ASP A 44 8.97 23.40 -12.33
CA ASP A 44 8.21 23.50 -13.59
C ASP A 44 8.24 22.29 -14.53
N LYS A 45 7.05 21.77 -14.87
CA LYS A 45 6.85 20.99 -16.09
C LYS A 45 5.74 21.57 -16.96
N ILE A 46 6.22 22.28 -17.98
CA ILE A 46 5.56 22.61 -19.25
C ILE A 46 4.76 21.38 -19.78
N PRO A 47 3.55 21.57 -20.36
CA PRO A 47 2.68 20.48 -20.74
C PRO A 47 3.13 19.85 -22.06
N ALA A 48 3.48 18.57 -22.05
CA ALA A 48 3.66 17.77 -23.26
C ALA A 48 2.50 16.78 -23.40
N LYS A 49 1.64 17.08 -24.38
CA LYS A 49 0.53 16.27 -24.89
C LYS A 49 0.94 14.83 -25.24
N ASP A 50 -0.03 13.95 -25.06
CA ASP A 50 -0.32 12.73 -25.84
C ASP A 50 0.84 12.06 -26.57
N ARG A 51 1.36 10.98 -25.97
CA ARG A 51 1.79 9.81 -26.74
C ARG A 51 1.40 8.52 -26.03
N VAL A 52 0.26 8.00 -26.44
CA VAL A 52 -0.09 6.58 -26.33
C VAL A 52 1.06 5.77 -26.95
N SER A 53 1.84 5.09 -26.12
CA SER A 53 2.79 4.08 -26.58
C SER A 53 2.29 2.71 -26.14
N GLN A 54 1.54 2.09 -27.04
CA GLN A 54 1.23 0.66 -26.99
C GLN A 54 2.56 -0.11 -27.04
N LYS A 55 2.92 -0.78 -25.94
CA LYS A 55 4.03 -1.75 -25.98
C LYS A 55 3.51 -3.07 -26.58
N PRO A 56 4.14 -3.60 -27.64
CA PRO A 56 3.68 -4.82 -28.30
C PRO A 56 3.91 -6.06 -27.42
N SER A 57 2.82 -6.82 -27.26
CA SER A 57 2.81 -8.18 -26.71
C SER A 57 3.63 -9.12 -27.61
N ARG A 58 4.90 -9.36 -27.25
CA ARG A 58 5.72 -10.42 -27.86
C ARG A 58 5.33 -11.78 -27.24
N LYS A 59 4.43 -12.50 -27.91
CA LYS A 59 4.22 -13.94 -27.68
C LYS A 59 5.54 -14.67 -27.98
N LYS A 60 6.11 -15.37 -26.99
CA LYS A 60 7.18 -16.35 -27.24
C LYS A 60 6.57 -17.74 -27.36
N PRO A 61 6.87 -18.50 -28.44
CA PRO A 61 6.40 -19.87 -28.59
C PRO A 61 7.16 -20.83 -27.66
N LYS A 62 6.46 -21.88 -27.23
CA LYS A 62 6.99 -23.05 -26.52
C LYS A 62 8.03 -23.75 -27.40
N ALA A 63 9.23 -23.99 -26.87
CA ALA A 63 10.09 -25.07 -27.32
C ALA A 63 10.77 -25.67 -26.08
N ALA A 64 10.57 -26.97 -25.89
CA ALA A 64 11.35 -27.79 -24.99
C ALA A 64 12.79 -27.89 -25.54
N THR A 65 13.81 -27.85 -24.69
CA THR A 65 14.82 -28.91 -24.48
C THR A 65 15.90 -28.43 -23.49
N LYS A 66 16.27 -29.38 -22.62
CA LYS A 66 17.36 -29.50 -21.64
C LYS A 66 18.49 -28.45 -21.52
N SER A 67 18.71 -28.12 -20.24
CA SER A 67 20.00 -28.08 -19.51
C SER A 67 20.86 -26.80 -19.49
N ALA A 68 21.33 -26.56 -18.25
CA ALA A 68 22.52 -25.84 -17.81
C ALA A 68 22.44 -24.32 -17.61
N ASN A 69 21.99 -23.96 -16.41
CA ASN A 69 22.77 -23.19 -15.43
C ASN A 69 23.26 -21.78 -15.81
N VAL A 70 22.40 -20.77 -15.60
CA VAL A 70 22.84 -19.43 -15.19
C VAL A 70 21.91 -18.93 -14.10
N ALA A 71 22.49 -18.73 -12.91
CA ALA A 71 21.85 -18.23 -11.72
C ALA A 71 21.28 -16.82 -11.94
N ALA A 72 19.95 -16.70 -11.90
CA ALA A 72 19.27 -15.44 -11.70
C ALA A 72 18.45 -15.56 -10.41
N ASN A 73 18.98 -14.93 -9.36
CA ASN A 73 18.41 -14.86 -8.02
C ASN A 73 17.10 -14.05 -8.05
N LYS A 74 16.02 -14.66 -8.56
CA LYS A 74 14.66 -14.14 -8.41
C LYS A 74 14.16 -14.57 -7.05
N GLY A 75 14.05 -13.60 -6.14
CA GLY A 75 13.45 -13.77 -4.83
C GLY A 75 12.20 -14.64 -4.92
N LYS A 76 12.27 -15.83 -4.32
CA LYS A 76 11.17 -16.77 -4.23
C LYS A 76 9.99 -16.04 -3.60
N LYS A 77 8.97 -15.69 -4.39
CA LYS A 77 7.66 -15.38 -3.82
C LYS A 77 7.27 -16.59 -3.00
N LYS A 78 7.22 -16.43 -1.67
CA LYS A 78 6.65 -17.43 -0.77
C LYS A 78 5.22 -17.67 -1.26
N ILE A 79 5.01 -18.77 -1.99
CA ILE A 79 3.68 -19.28 -2.27
C ILE A 79 3.21 -19.83 -0.93
N THR A 80 2.63 -18.96 -0.10
CA THR A 80 1.92 -19.39 1.10
C THR A 80 0.77 -20.25 0.65
N ALA A 81 0.62 -21.43 1.26
CA ALA A 81 -0.42 -22.39 0.92
C ALA A 81 -1.78 -21.71 0.71
N ALA A 82 -2.42 -22.02 -0.41
CA ALA A 82 -3.63 -21.34 -0.92
C ALA A 82 -4.87 -21.42 0.00
N GLY A 83 -4.77 -22.08 1.17
CA GLY A 83 -5.89 -22.33 2.08
C GLY A 83 -5.91 -21.49 3.36
N THR A 84 -4.88 -20.70 3.67
CA THR A 84 -4.74 -20.05 5.00
C THR A 84 -4.50 -18.53 4.98
N GLY A 85 -4.51 -17.90 3.80
CA GLY A 85 -4.23 -16.47 3.66
C GLY A 85 -5.42 -15.57 3.98
N ALA A 86 -5.14 -14.26 4.10
CA ALA A 86 -6.11 -13.19 4.33
C ALA A 86 -7.28 -13.20 3.34
N VAL A 87 -7.05 -13.61 2.09
CA VAL A 87 -8.09 -13.69 1.06
C VAL A 87 -9.12 -14.77 1.39
N ALA A 88 -8.67 -15.94 1.86
CA ALA A 88 -9.55 -17.05 2.20
C ALA A 88 -10.36 -16.75 3.46
N THR A 89 -9.79 -16.02 4.44
CA THR A 89 -10.53 -15.61 5.64
C THR A 89 -11.62 -14.58 5.31
N VAL A 90 -11.36 -13.61 4.42
CA VAL A 90 -12.41 -12.66 4.00
C VAL A 90 -13.56 -13.37 3.29
N SER A 91 -13.29 -14.32 2.41
CA SER A 91 -14.36 -15.10 1.76
C SER A 91 -15.22 -15.82 2.81
N LYS A 92 -14.60 -16.48 3.79
CA LYS A 92 -15.33 -17.15 4.89
C LYS A 92 -16.14 -16.19 5.76
N LEU A 93 -15.60 -14.99 6.02
CA LEU A 93 -16.32 -13.95 6.78
C LEU A 93 -17.52 -13.40 6.02
N ALA A 94 -17.44 -13.35 4.68
CA ALA A 94 -18.51 -12.89 3.81
C ALA A 94 -19.66 -13.90 3.67
N GLU A 95 -19.34 -15.19 3.73
CA GLU A 95 -20.35 -16.25 3.80
C GLU A 95 -21.16 -16.18 5.10
N GLY A 96 -20.54 -15.78 6.21
CA GLY A 96 -21.20 -15.58 7.50
C GLY A 96 -21.89 -14.22 7.67
N ASP A 97 -22.21 -13.91 8.94
CA ASP A 97 -22.94 -12.69 9.36
C ASP A 97 -22.02 -11.54 9.77
N PHE A 98 -20.71 -11.65 9.51
CA PHE A 98 -19.74 -10.64 9.97
C PHE A 98 -20.01 -9.25 9.37
N PHE A 99 -20.41 -9.22 8.09
CA PHE A 99 -20.72 -8.00 7.34
C PHE A 99 -22.20 -7.57 7.41
N SER A 100 -23.01 -8.22 8.25
CA SER A 100 -24.41 -7.80 8.48
C SER A 100 -24.49 -6.45 9.22
N LYS A 101 -23.41 -6.07 9.91
CA LYS A 101 -23.19 -4.72 10.46
C LYS A 101 -22.07 -4.03 9.67
N PRO A 102 -22.04 -2.69 9.61
CA PRO A 102 -20.91 -1.97 9.03
C PRO A 102 -19.63 -2.30 9.81
N ARG A 103 -18.63 -2.84 9.09
CA ARG A 103 -17.33 -3.20 9.66
C ARG A 103 -16.20 -2.52 8.94
N THR A 104 -15.22 -2.06 9.70
CA THR A 104 -13.98 -1.50 9.15
C THR A 104 -12.96 -2.60 8.87
N ILE A 105 -11.89 -2.27 8.15
CA ILE A 105 -10.75 -3.19 7.95
C ILE A 105 -10.09 -3.54 9.29
N ASN A 106 -10.07 -2.60 10.24
CA ASN A 106 -9.49 -2.83 11.55
C ASN A 106 -10.28 -3.88 12.35
N ASP A 107 -11.62 -3.84 12.27
CA ASP A 107 -12.48 -4.84 12.89
C ASP A 107 -12.22 -6.24 12.33
N ILE A 108 -11.98 -6.35 11.01
CA ILE A 108 -11.62 -7.62 10.36
C ILE A 108 -10.28 -8.15 10.92
N ILE A 109 -9.29 -7.28 11.09
CA ILE A 109 -7.98 -7.64 11.67
C ILE A 109 -8.17 -8.13 13.11
N GLN A 110 -8.91 -7.40 13.93
CA GLN A 110 -9.17 -7.78 15.32
C GLN A 110 -9.93 -9.12 15.42
N HIS A 111 -10.93 -9.32 14.57
CA HIS A 111 -11.66 -10.58 14.50
C HIS A 111 -10.76 -11.74 14.06
N CYS A 112 -9.84 -11.49 13.12
CA CYS A 112 -8.85 -12.49 12.69
C CYS A 112 -7.83 -12.82 13.78
N SER A 113 -7.37 -11.83 14.52
CA SER A 113 -6.44 -12.02 15.63
C SER A 113 -7.07 -12.84 16.75
N THR A 114 -8.33 -12.54 17.09
CA THR A 114 -9.04 -13.19 18.21
C THR A 114 -9.53 -14.60 17.86
N ASN A 115 -10.21 -14.79 16.73
CA ASN A 115 -10.85 -16.07 16.40
C ASN A 115 -9.93 -17.04 15.66
N PHE A 116 -8.96 -16.52 14.91
CA PHE A 116 -8.10 -17.35 14.06
C PHE A 116 -6.64 -17.36 14.55
N ALA A 117 -6.32 -16.66 15.65
CA ALA A 117 -4.96 -16.51 16.19
C ALA A 117 -3.93 -16.08 15.12
N ARG A 118 -4.37 -15.26 14.16
CA ARG A 118 -3.56 -14.84 13.01
C ARG A 118 -3.56 -13.33 12.88
N ASN A 119 -2.36 -12.80 12.72
CA ASN A 119 -2.14 -11.39 12.49
C ASN A 119 -1.96 -11.14 11.00
N PHE A 120 -2.93 -10.47 10.40
CA PHE A 120 -2.89 -10.04 9.01
C PHE A 120 -2.70 -8.53 8.92
N LYS A 121 -2.06 -8.07 7.85
CA LYS A 121 -1.92 -6.64 7.57
C LYS A 121 -3.14 -6.13 6.80
N ALA A 122 -3.54 -4.87 7.04
CA ALA A 122 -4.66 -4.23 6.34
C ALA A 122 -4.54 -4.32 4.81
N ASN A 123 -3.32 -4.15 4.27
CA ASN A 123 -3.03 -4.21 2.84
C ASN A 123 -3.41 -5.54 2.18
N GLU A 124 -3.45 -6.63 2.95
CA GLU A 124 -3.79 -7.96 2.44
C GLU A 124 -5.29 -8.09 2.19
N PHE A 125 -6.12 -7.41 2.98
CA PHE A 125 -7.58 -7.44 2.85
C PHE A 125 -8.11 -6.48 1.78
N SER A 126 -7.47 -5.31 1.61
CA SER A 126 -7.91 -4.26 0.68
C SER A 126 -8.17 -4.77 -0.74
N SER A 127 -7.33 -5.71 -1.22
CA SER A 127 -7.42 -6.25 -2.58
C SER A 127 -8.65 -7.13 -2.81
N LYS A 128 -8.99 -8.02 -1.87
CA LYS A 128 -10.16 -8.91 -1.97
C LYS A 128 -11.45 -8.14 -1.68
N LEU A 129 -11.48 -7.29 -0.66
CA LEU A 129 -12.64 -6.44 -0.34
C LEU A 129 -13.02 -5.56 -1.53
N SER A 130 -12.05 -4.94 -2.21
CA SER A 130 -12.33 -4.11 -3.39
C SER A 130 -12.93 -4.92 -4.54
N ARG A 131 -12.54 -6.19 -4.71
CA ARG A 131 -13.12 -7.07 -5.73
C ARG A 131 -14.54 -7.46 -5.38
N MET A 132 -14.80 -7.79 -4.11
CA MET A 132 -16.15 -8.12 -3.64
C MET A 132 -17.12 -6.95 -3.80
N VAL A 133 -16.66 -5.73 -3.55
CA VAL A 133 -17.47 -4.53 -3.82
C VAL A 133 -17.78 -4.36 -5.30
N ARG A 134 -16.81 -4.62 -6.19
CA ARG A 134 -17.04 -4.58 -7.65
C ARG A 134 -17.96 -5.69 -8.14
N ASN A 135 -17.91 -6.85 -7.50
CA ASN A 135 -18.78 -7.99 -7.80
C ASN A 135 -20.20 -7.79 -7.26
N GLY A 136 -20.44 -6.76 -6.44
CA GLY A 136 -21.75 -6.53 -5.80
C GLY A 136 -22.02 -7.42 -4.58
N GLU A 137 -21.00 -8.10 -4.04
CA GLU A 137 -21.13 -8.93 -2.83
C GLU A 137 -21.15 -8.08 -1.54
N LEU A 138 -20.46 -6.94 -1.58
CA LEU A 138 -20.36 -5.99 -0.47
C LEU A 138 -20.60 -4.57 -0.97
N THR A 139 -21.16 -3.72 -0.11
CA THR A 139 -21.21 -2.28 -0.30
C THR A 139 -20.18 -1.61 0.59
N ARG A 140 -19.64 -0.47 0.15
CA ARG A 140 -18.71 0.34 0.95
C ARG A 140 -19.24 1.76 1.15
N LYS A 141 -19.14 2.29 2.36
CA LYS A 141 -19.47 3.68 2.68
C LYS A 141 -18.33 4.29 3.49
N LYS A 142 -18.11 5.60 3.35
CA LYS A 142 -17.18 6.32 4.23
C LYS A 142 -17.90 6.71 5.52
N ASN A 143 -17.23 6.51 6.65
CA ASN A 143 -17.70 6.96 7.95
C ASN A 143 -17.21 8.38 8.27
N ALA A 144 -17.53 8.88 9.46
CA ALA A 144 -17.13 10.22 9.93
C ALA A 144 -15.61 10.41 9.95
N ASP A 145 -14.85 9.33 10.21
CA ASP A 145 -13.39 9.31 10.24
C ASP A 145 -12.75 9.12 8.86
N ASN A 146 -13.51 9.25 7.78
CA ASN A 146 -13.09 9.00 6.40
C ASN A 146 -12.60 7.56 6.12
N GLN A 147 -12.93 6.61 6.99
CA GLN A 147 -12.61 5.19 6.81
C GLN A 147 -13.73 4.48 6.04
N TYR A 148 -13.36 3.46 5.26
CA TYR A 148 -14.33 2.63 4.57
C TYR A 148 -14.90 1.58 5.52
N GLU A 149 -16.22 1.61 5.66
CA GLU A 149 -17.01 0.56 6.28
C GLU A 149 -17.63 -0.30 5.19
N TYR A 150 -17.62 -1.61 5.41
CA TYR A 150 -18.14 -2.61 4.51
C TYR A 150 -19.39 -3.24 5.11
N THR A 151 -20.42 -3.34 4.29
CA THR A 151 -21.71 -3.96 4.62
C THR A 151 -22.06 -4.98 3.55
N LYS A 152 -22.79 -6.04 3.91
CA LYS A 152 -23.34 -6.98 2.93
C LYS A 152 -24.30 -6.23 2.00
N ALA A 153 -24.19 -6.47 0.69
CA ALA A 153 -25.03 -5.84 -0.32
C ALA A 153 -26.48 -6.34 -0.24
#